data_AF-A0A963WHQ2-F1
#
_entry.id   AF-A0A963WHQ2-F1
#
_cell.length_a   1.000
_cell.length_b   1.000
_cell.length_c   1.000
_cell.angle_alpha   90.00
_cell.angle_beta   90.00
_cell.angle_gamma   90.00
#
_symmetry.space_group_name_H-M   'P 1'
#
loop_
_entity.id
_entity.type
_entity.pdbx_description
1 polymer ?
#
loop_
_entity_poly.entity_id
_entity_poly.type
_entity_poly.pdbx_seq_one_letter_code
_entity_poly.pdbx_strand_id
1 'polypeptide(L)'
;MGKGAIVAMALLCGSSPAWAYYIGPSYLKIDGIQGGAEDPDHKDWIRAEANYWTEHPELREIRGITGKYDGLKFTGPRVPTAGPSMLAIAVDKHNPALAALMERCKSGAALPEVTVAESAELARHPQEHGERPRDVPAFYEYKLHGVRLTCPVVEDAPEQAFGFHFERIEWLNFVPQAAPQDITAKPARLAPAPRSGASKVFVVSWFAPVADSRENQCARMNAKPSQADYYALMSPQRAAEQHASLADKGGADTRILPYRGPDEMNVTMLPGIVPDPGYSEPETSVVRGFNLDGDDGSGAWPAWTRPHRNFVSPEGEKGIDNQLFTILGCIAGWRRNGFLPMIGNELRRAGGLSILIEISGIDNEANDDDVAVTILYSTDPMRRDGKSKNVLSDFTFRVEDNPAFSQDFVRFRGKIVDGVITTEAVEKIYMHEGSGNSWPISKARMRLQFLPDGTLRALLGGYRDVRQYLATAFFRSSDYENTIGFNSPGLYNAVKRAADGLKDPATGEFTGISAAYELEGIPAFIPPVQQQRLLAGGESWPAKSNKSRQ
;
A
#
# COMPACT_ATOMS: atom_id res chain seq x y z
N MET A 1 51.42 7.87 45.44
CA MET A 1 50.14 7.54 46.11
C MET A 1 49.13 8.60 45.71
N GLY A 2 48.00 8.20 45.12
CA GLY A 2 46.93 9.11 44.69
C GLY A 2 46.21 8.58 43.46
N LYS A 3 45.36 7.57 43.63
CA LYS A 3 44.41 7.10 42.61
C LYS A 3 43.27 8.12 42.54
N GLY A 4 43.09 8.77 41.38
CA GLY A 4 41.89 9.54 41.05
C GLY A 4 41.01 8.71 40.12
N ALA A 5 39.83 8.33 40.60
CA ALA A 5 38.87 7.51 39.87
C ALA A 5 38.25 8.30 38.69
N ILE A 6 38.32 7.73 37.49
CA ILE A 6 37.50 8.15 36.35
C ILE A 6 36.16 7.44 36.51
N VAL A 7 35.11 8.21 36.82
CA VAL A 7 33.72 7.76 36.77
C VAL A 7 33.36 7.59 35.30
N ALA A 8 33.22 6.34 34.85
CA ALA A 8 32.65 6.01 33.57
C ALA A 8 31.14 6.31 33.64
N MET A 9 30.71 7.39 32.98
CA MET A 9 29.30 7.60 32.66
C MET A 9 28.84 6.45 31.77
N ALA A 10 27.99 5.59 32.31
CA ALA A 10 27.28 4.59 31.53
C ALA A 10 26.46 5.32 30.46
N LEU A 11 26.78 5.08 29.19
CA LEU A 11 25.90 5.40 28.06
C LEU A 11 24.58 4.67 28.30
N LEU A 12 23.55 5.42 28.72
CA LEU A 12 22.17 5.00 28.61
C LEU A 12 21.95 4.62 27.13
N CYS A 13 21.80 3.33 26.87
CA CYS A 13 21.36 2.82 25.58
C CYS A 13 19.99 3.44 25.29
N GLY A 14 19.97 4.53 24.53
CA GLY A 14 18.73 5.08 24.00
C GLY A 14 18.06 4.00 23.16
N SER A 15 16.90 3.53 23.59
CA SER A 15 15.99 2.76 22.75
C SER A 15 15.75 3.57 21.49
N SER A 16 16.06 2.99 20.32
CA SER A 16 15.67 3.61 19.06
C SER A 16 14.15 3.76 19.05
N PRO A 17 13.60 4.91 18.60
CA PRO A 17 12.15 5.08 18.52
C PRO A 17 11.55 4.03 17.59
N ALA A 18 10.40 3.50 17.98
CA ALA A 18 9.61 2.58 17.18
C ALA A 18 8.68 3.38 16.25
N TRP A 19 8.42 2.86 15.04
CA TRP A 19 7.72 3.62 13.99
C TRP A 19 6.49 2.92 13.43
N ALA A 20 5.61 3.72 12.84
CA ALA A 20 4.20 3.73 13.18
C ALA A 20 3.21 2.87 12.37
N TYR A 21 3.53 1.80 11.63
CA TYR A 21 2.45 1.15 10.85
C TYR A 21 2.65 -0.35 10.63
N TYR A 22 1.65 -1.13 11.07
CA TYR A 22 1.45 -2.53 10.72
C TYR A 22 -0.05 -2.82 10.63
N ILE A 23 -0.56 -2.99 9.41
CA ILE A 23 -1.94 -3.40 9.13
C ILE A 23 -1.90 -4.77 8.47
N GLY A 24 -2.61 -5.74 9.05
CA GLY A 24 -2.59 -7.13 8.64
C GLY A 24 -2.23 -8.04 9.82
N PRO A 25 -2.20 -9.36 9.59
CA PRO A 25 -2.06 -10.33 10.66
C PRO A 25 -0.68 -10.25 11.32
N SER A 26 -0.64 -10.04 12.64
CA SER A 26 0.48 -10.43 13.50
C SER A 26 0.01 -11.50 14.48
N TYR A 27 0.95 -12.30 14.99
CA TYR A 27 0.62 -13.49 15.77
C TYR A 27 1.23 -13.42 17.17
N LEU A 28 0.48 -13.85 18.17
CA LEU A 28 0.94 -13.91 19.55
C LEU A 28 0.71 -15.31 20.13
N LYS A 29 1.73 -15.82 20.83
CA LYS A 29 1.64 -17.05 21.63
C LYS A 29 1.75 -16.70 23.10
N ILE A 30 0.74 -17.13 23.85
CA ILE A 30 0.67 -16.97 25.30
C ILE A 30 0.32 -18.33 25.89
N ASP A 31 1.10 -18.79 26.86
CA ASP A 31 0.89 -20.09 27.47
C ASP A 31 -0.50 -20.22 28.09
N GLY A 32 -1.21 -21.28 27.71
CA GLY A 32 -2.57 -21.55 28.16
C GLY A 32 -3.66 -20.74 27.46
N ILE A 33 -3.35 -19.99 26.39
CA ILE A 33 -4.36 -19.33 25.54
C ILE A 33 -4.25 -19.90 24.13
N GLN A 34 -5.34 -20.52 23.68
CA GLN A 34 -5.48 -20.97 22.30
C GLN A 34 -6.07 -19.83 21.46
N GLY A 35 -5.38 -19.49 20.37
CA GLY A 35 -5.88 -18.55 19.37
C GLY A 35 -6.57 -19.24 18.19
N GLY A 36 -6.85 -18.44 17.16
CA GLY A 36 -7.60 -18.87 15.98
C GLY A 36 -6.87 -18.64 14.66
N ALA A 37 -5.55 -18.41 14.69
CA ALA A 37 -4.78 -18.25 13.47
C ALA A 37 -4.75 -19.56 12.66
N GLU A 38 -5.02 -19.46 11.36
CA GLU A 38 -4.98 -20.58 10.40
C GLU A 38 -3.71 -20.56 9.53
N ASP A 39 -2.87 -19.54 9.70
CA ASP A 39 -1.56 -19.46 9.05
C ASP A 39 -0.70 -20.69 9.39
N PRO A 40 -0.07 -21.36 8.42
CA PRO A 40 0.63 -22.63 8.66
C PRO A 40 1.76 -22.52 9.68
N ASP A 41 2.47 -21.39 9.72
CA ASP A 41 3.63 -21.18 10.59
C ASP A 41 3.22 -20.74 12.01
N HIS A 42 1.99 -20.22 12.16
CA HIS A 42 1.47 -19.66 13.41
C HIS A 42 0.11 -20.24 13.80
N LYS A 43 -0.15 -21.49 13.39
CA LYS A 43 -1.43 -22.15 13.64
C LYS A 43 -1.78 -22.16 15.13
N ASP A 44 -3.03 -21.87 15.45
CA ASP A 44 -3.57 -21.78 16.82
C ASP A 44 -2.97 -20.64 17.68
N TRP A 45 -2.17 -19.73 17.09
CA TRP A 45 -1.74 -18.51 17.76
C TRP A 45 -2.86 -17.47 17.75
N ILE A 46 -2.76 -16.51 18.65
CA ILE A 46 -3.66 -15.36 18.71
C ILE A 46 -3.33 -14.46 17.51
N ARG A 47 -4.31 -14.24 16.65
CA ARG A 47 -4.19 -13.30 15.53
C ARG A 47 -4.62 -11.89 15.96
N ALA A 48 -3.75 -10.91 15.73
CA ALA A 48 -4.06 -9.49 15.77
C ALA A 48 -4.21 -8.94 14.34
N GLU A 49 -5.15 -8.01 14.13
CA GLU A 49 -5.48 -7.42 12.83
C GLU A 49 -4.59 -6.22 12.46
N ALA A 50 -4.02 -5.60 13.49
CA ALA A 50 -3.08 -4.49 13.39
C ALA A 50 -2.31 -4.37 14.69
N ASN A 51 -1.13 -3.76 14.62
CA ASN A 51 -0.35 -3.47 15.82
C ASN A 51 0.60 -2.28 15.66
N TYR A 52 1.11 -1.81 16.79
CA TYR A 52 2.24 -0.89 16.84
C TYR A 52 3.00 -0.95 18.15
N TRP A 53 4.21 -0.41 18.15
CA TRP A 53 5.10 -0.40 19.30
C TRP A 53 5.21 1.01 19.88
N THR A 54 5.42 1.10 21.20
CA THR A 54 5.47 2.31 22.03
C THR A 54 4.12 3.04 22.14
N GLU A 55 3.93 3.86 23.19
CA GLU A 55 2.68 4.61 23.40
C GLU A 55 2.43 5.67 22.33
N HIS A 56 3.50 6.35 21.92
CA HIS A 56 3.47 7.40 20.89
C HIS A 56 4.55 7.13 19.85
N PRO A 57 4.29 6.21 18.90
CA PRO A 57 5.26 5.87 17.87
C PRO A 57 5.57 7.06 16.97
N GLU A 58 6.81 7.14 16.50
CA GLU A 58 7.23 8.18 15.57
C GLU A 58 6.69 7.89 14.15
N LEU A 59 6.31 8.95 13.42
CA LEU A 59 5.78 8.85 12.06
C LEU A 59 6.89 8.55 11.05
N ARG A 60 6.82 7.45 10.30
CA ARG A 60 7.95 7.04 9.41
C ARG A 60 8.35 8.19 8.48
N GLU A 61 9.65 8.31 8.26
CA GLU A 61 10.20 9.30 7.33
C GLU A 61 9.58 9.15 5.92
N ILE A 62 9.21 10.26 5.31
CA ILE A 62 8.80 10.24 3.90
C ILE A 62 10.08 10.27 3.05
N ARG A 63 10.34 9.18 2.35
CA ARG A 63 11.50 9.03 1.46
C ARG A 63 11.17 9.53 0.06
N GLY A 64 12.09 10.27 -0.57
CA GLY A 64 12.12 10.42 -2.03
C GLY A 64 10.98 11.18 -2.71
N ILE A 65 10.53 12.33 -2.17
CA ILE A 65 9.67 13.26 -2.96
C ILE A 65 10.45 13.87 -4.15
N THR A 66 11.78 13.94 -4.05
CA THR A 66 12.68 14.67 -4.97
C THR A 66 13.38 13.78 -6.01
N GLY A 67 12.96 12.54 -6.22
CA GLY A 67 13.43 11.74 -7.38
C GLY A 67 14.78 11.02 -7.22
N LYS A 68 15.54 11.24 -6.14
CA LYS A 68 16.94 10.76 -6.01
C LYS A 68 17.15 9.43 -5.28
N TYR A 69 16.11 8.88 -4.64
CA TYR A 69 16.24 7.63 -3.89
C TYR A 69 15.76 6.46 -4.74
N ASP A 70 16.59 5.42 -4.88
CA ASP A 70 16.14 4.11 -5.34
C ASP A 70 15.52 3.35 -4.15
N GLY A 71 14.25 2.99 -4.28
CA GLY A 71 13.50 2.27 -3.22
C GLY A 71 13.97 0.83 -2.96
N LEU A 72 15.10 0.41 -3.53
CA LEU A 72 15.71 -0.94 -3.38
C LEU A 72 16.38 -1.13 -2.02
N LYS A 73 15.60 -0.95 -0.97
CA LYS A 73 16.02 -1.16 0.40
C LYS A 73 15.07 -2.12 1.09
N PHE A 74 15.57 -2.88 2.05
CA PHE A 74 14.74 -3.64 2.96
C PHE A 74 14.96 -3.13 4.38
N THR A 75 14.02 -2.32 4.88
CA THR A 75 14.01 -1.90 6.28
C THR A 75 13.31 -2.97 7.11
N GLY A 76 14.01 -3.50 8.10
CA GLY A 76 13.41 -4.38 9.12
C GLY A 76 12.38 -3.65 9.99
N PRO A 77 11.74 -4.36 10.91
CA PRO A 77 10.67 -3.83 11.72
C PRO A 77 11.28 -2.89 12.77
N ARG A 78 10.58 -1.81 13.07
CA ARG A 78 11.06 -0.81 14.03
C ARG A 78 10.51 -1.12 15.41
N VAL A 79 10.93 -2.24 15.97
CA VAL A 79 10.56 -2.73 17.31
C VAL A 79 11.61 -2.25 18.33
N PRO A 80 11.24 -1.99 19.61
CA PRO A 80 12.21 -1.70 20.66
C PRO A 80 13.34 -2.73 20.70
N THR A 81 14.58 -2.27 20.77
CA THR A 81 15.75 -3.16 20.78
C THR A 81 16.06 -3.72 22.17
N ALA A 82 15.63 -3.02 23.22
CA ALA A 82 15.81 -3.41 24.61
C ALA A 82 14.90 -2.57 25.52
N GLY A 83 14.84 -2.95 26.81
CA GLY A 83 14.19 -2.18 27.86
C GLY A 83 12.66 -2.30 27.89
N PRO A 84 12.02 -1.58 28.82
CA PRO A 84 10.58 -1.59 28.94
C PRO A 84 9.92 -0.81 27.81
N SER A 85 8.79 -1.29 27.32
CA SER A 85 7.99 -0.60 26.31
C SER A 85 6.57 -1.17 26.25
N MET A 86 5.85 -0.86 25.18
CA MET A 86 4.47 -1.28 24.96
C MET A 86 4.28 -1.78 23.53
N LEU A 87 3.47 -2.84 23.37
CA LEU A 87 2.93 -3.30 22.09
C LEU A 87 1.41 -3.15 22.13
N ALA A 88 0.86 -2.28 21.29
CA ALA A 88 -0.58 -2.12 21.16
C ALA A 88 -1.05 -3.02 20.01
N ILE A 89 -2.10 -3.80 20.24
CA ILE A 89 -2.69 -4.68 19.23
C ILE A 89 -4.21 -4.49 19.17
N ALA A 90 -4.77 -4.77 18.00
CA ALA A 90 -6.21 -4.94 17.81
C ALA A 90 -6.52 -6.41 17.52
N VAL A 91 -7.42 -7.01 18.30
CA VAL A 91 -7.85 -8.41 18.14
C VAL A 91 -9.32 -8.42 17.72
N ASP A 92 -9.66 -9.09 16.62
CA ASP A 92 -11.06 -9.24 16.19
C ASP A 92 -11.93 -9.80 17.33
N LYS A 93 -13.11 -9.22 17.56
CA LYS A 93 -13.96 -9.65 18.67
C LYS A 93 -14.54 -11.07 18.52
N HIS A 94 -14.47 -11.65 17.33
CA HIS A 94 -14.83 -13.06 17.08
C HIS A 94 -13.65 -14.01 17.29
N ASN A 95 -12.45 -13.50 17.64
CA ASN A 95 -11.28 -14.33 17.87
C ASN A 95 -11.51 -15.24 19.09
N PRO A 96 -11.25 -16.57 18.98
CA PRO A 96 -11.48 -17.51 20.07
C PRO A 96 -10.63 -17.23 21.33
N ALA A 97 -9.49 -16.54 21.20
CA ALA A 97 -8.64 -16.17 22.34
C ALA A 97 -9.21 -15.01 23.17
N LEU A 98 -10.19 -14.24 22.66
CA LEU A 98 -10.61 -12.98 23.27
C LEU A 98 -11.03 -13.14 24.73
N ALA A 99 -11.87 -14.14 25.03
CA ALA A 99 -12.38 -14.35 26.38
C ALA A 99 -11.24 -14.59 27.39
N ALA A 100 -10.28 -15.46 27.04
CA ALA A 100 -9.13 -15.76 27.88
C ALA A 100 -8.19 -14.55 28.03
N LEU A 101 -7.96 -13.78 26.96
CA LEU A 101 -7.19 -12.54 27.03
C LEU A 101 -7.84 -11.50 27.95
N MET A 102 -9.15 -11.31 27.85
CA MET A 102 -9.90 -10.40 28.71
C MET A 102 -9.85 -10.84 30.18
N GLU A 103 -9.95 -12.14 30.47
CA GLU A 103 -9.78 -12.68 31.82
C GLU A 103 -8.38 -12.40 32.37
N ARG A 104 -7.33 -12.65 31.58
CA ARG A 104 -5.94 -12.34 31.97
C ARG A 104 -5.78 -10.85 32.26
N CYS A 105 -6.26 -9.99 31.39
CA CYS A 105 -6.17 -8.55 31.59
C CYS A 105 -6.90 -8.09 32.87
N LYS A 106 -8.15 -8.54 33.08
CA LYS A 106 -8.94 -8.20 34.28
C LYS A 106 -8.31 -8.69 35.58
N SER A 107 -7.58 -9.81 35.54
CA SER A 107 -6.87 -10.33 36.71
C SER A 107 -5.72 -9.43 37.17
N GLY A 108 -5.17 -8.60 36.28
CA GLY A 108 -3.98 -7.79 36.53
C GLY A 108 -2.69 -8.59 36.71
N ALA A 109 -2.74 -9.93 36.57
CA ALA A 109 -1.57 -10.79 36.68
C ALA A 109 -0.62 -10.56 35.51
N ALA A 110 0.68 -10.46 35.80
CA ALA A 110 1.68 -10.40 34.76
C ALA A 110 1.79 -11.73 34.02
N LEU A 111 1.85 -11.69 32.70
CA LEU A 111 2.23 -12.82 31.86
C LEU A 111 3.76 -12.93 31.89
N PRO A 112 4.33 -14.09 32.29
CA PRO A 112 5.78 -14.24 32.37
C PRO A 112 6.46 -14.00 31.02
N GLU A 113 5.90 -14.59 29.96
CA GLU A 113 6.40 -14.51 28.59
C GLU A 113 5.25 -14.41 27.58
N VAL A 114 5.47 -13.67 26.50
CA VAL A 114 4.61 -13.63 25.31
C VAL A 114 5.53 -13.70 24.09
N THR A 115 5.30 -14.64 23.17
CA THR A 115 5.99 -14.65 21.87
C THR A 115 5.14 -13.90 20.85
N VAL A 116 5.77 -13.03 20.06
CA VAL A 116 5.11 -12.21 19.03
C VAL A 116 5.80 -12.47 17.70
N ALA A 117 5.03 -12.55 16.62
CA ALA A 117 5.52 -12.68 15.25
C ALA A 117 4.89 -11.64 14.32
N GLU A 118 5.72 -10.92 13.57
CA GLU A 118 5.31 -9.89 12.60
C GLU A 118 5.84 -10.22 11.20
N SER A 119 5.00 -10.10 10.17
CA SER A 119 5.39 -10.34 8.78
C SER A 119 6.48 -9.37 8.36
N ALA A 120 7.58 -9.89 7.81
CA ALA A 120 8.68 -9.06 7.34
C ALA A 120 8.28 -8.17 6.16
N GLU A 121 7.35 -8.62 5.31
CA GLU A 121 6.85 -7.85 4.16
C GLU A 121 5.89 -6.74 4.59
N LEU A 122 5.02 -6.99 5.57
CA LEU A 122 4.08 -5.96 6.06
C LEU A 122 4.75 -4.94 6.98
N ALA A 123 5.77 -5.35 7.74
CA ALA A 123 6.54 -4.44 8.60
C ALA A 123 7.48 -3.52 7.80
N ARG A 124 7.78 -3.88 6.55
CA ARG A 124 8.63 -3.14 5.63
C ARG A 124 8.17 -1.70 5.43
N HIS A 125 9.08 -0.80 5.05
CA HIS A 125 8.71 0.57 4.72
C HIS A 125 7.80 0.61 3.47
N PRO A 126 6.63 1.28 3.49
CA PRO A 126 5.69 1.30 2.35
C PRO A 126 6.23 1.90 1.03
N GLN A 127 7.39 2.55 1.10
CA GLN A 127 8.08 3.20 -0.02
C GLN A 127 9.24 2.37 -0.58
N GLU A 128 9.44 1.15 -0.07
CA GLU A 128 10.46 0.23 -0.50
C GLU A 128 9.89 -0.86 -1.41
N HIS A 129 10.74 -1.40 -2.30
CA HIS A 129 10.34 -2.44 -3.24
C HIS A 129 11.49 -3.37 -3.63
N GLY A 130 11.17 -4.42 -4.39
CA GLY A 130 12.07 -5.55 -4.64
C GLY A 130 11.84 -6.70 -3.66
N GLU A 131 12.51 -7.82 -3.86
CA GLU A 131 12.32 -9.04 -3.08
C GLU A 131 12.88 -8.92 -1.65
N ARG A 132 12.25 -9.60 -0.68
CA ARG A 132 12.83 -9.79 0.65
C ARG A 132 14.18 -10.51 0.56
N PRO A 133 15.24 -9.98 1.20
CA PRO A 133 16.53 -10.66 1.28
C PRO A 133 16.42 -12.06 1.88
N ARG A 134 17.23 -12.99 1.41
CA ARG A 134 17.15 -14.42 1.80
C ARG A 134 17.46 -14.67 3.28
N ASP A 135 18.24 -13.79 3.89
CA ASP A 135 18.65 -13.81 5.29
C ASP A 135 17.65 -13.13 6.23
N VAL A 136 16.67 -12.41 5.68
CA VAL A 136 15.53 -11.87 6.45
C VAL A 136 14.49 -12.98 6.59
N PRO A 137 13.99 -13.32 7.80
CA PRO A 137 12.96 -14.33 7.96
C PRO A 137 11.61 -13.90 7.35
N ALA A 138 10.68 -14.82 7.12
CA ALA A 138 9.33 -14.48 6.68
C ALA A 138 8.56 -13.68 7.76
N PHE A 139 8.80 -14.05 9.02
CA PHE A 139 8.28 -13.37 10.21
C PHE A 139 9.43 -13.05 11.16
N TYR A 140 9.43 -11.84 11.70
CA TYR A 140 10.28 -11.48 12.80
C TYR A 140 9.65 -11.95 14.10
N GLU A 141 10.42 -12.65 14.93
CA GLU A 141 9.93 -13.20 16.19
C GLU A 141 10.59 -12.54 17.40
N TYR A 142 9.75 -12.24 18.40
CA TYR A 142 10.13 -11.57 19.62
C TYR A 142 9.60 -12.33 20.82
N LYS A 143 10.34 -12.29 21.93
CA LYS A 143 9.85 -12.69 23.24
C LYS A 143 9.79 -11.48 24.16
N LEU A 144 8.59 -11.20 24.67
CA LEU A 144 8.31 -10.16 25.65
C LEU A 144 8.28 -10.78 27.04
N HIS A 145 8.89 -10.14 28.02
CA HIS A 145 8.95 -10.61 29.40
C HIS A 145 8.28 -9.64 30.37
N GLY A 146 7.65 -10.21 31.41
CA GLY A 146 7.01 -9.44 32.48
C GLY A 146 5.86 -8.59 31.97
N VAL A 147 4.99 -9.18 31.13
CA VAL A 147 3.98 -8.43 30.39
C VAL A 147 2.75 -8.16 31.25
N ARG A 148 2.31 -6.91 31.32
CA ARG A 148 1.03 -6.50 31.89
C ARG A 148 0.11 -6.00 30.79
N LEU A 149 -1.17 -6.35 30.89
CA LEU A 149 -2.17 -5.99 29.89
C LEU A 149 -2.98 -4.78 30.35
N THR A 150 -3.25 -3.88 29.41
CA THR A 150 -4.42 -2.97 29.41
C THR A 150 -5.40 -3.47 28.36
N CYS A 151 -6.70 -3.33 28.61
CA CYS A 151 -7.76 -3.82 27.71
C CYS A 151 -8.98 -2.89 27.77
N PRO A 152 -8.85 -1.65 27.31
CA PRO A 152 -9.99 -0.73 27.35
C PRO A 152 -11.09 -1.21 26.40
N VAL A 153 -12.33 -1.20 26.87
CA VAL A 153 -13.47 -1.76 26.12
C VAL A 153 -14.25 -0.64 25.46
N VAL A 154 -14.45 -0.78 24.16
CA VAL A 154 -15.39 0.01 23.37
C VAL A 154 -16.41 -0.97 22.80
N GLU A 155 -17.63 -0.97 23.33
CA GLU A 155 -18.65 -2.01 23.08
C GLU A 155 -18.93 -2.21 21.58
N ASP A 156 -19.11 -1.12 20.83
CA ASP A 156 -19.49 -1.16 19.41
C ASP A 156 -18.30 -1.21 18.43
N ALA A 157 -17.05 -1.30 18.94
CA ALA A 157 -15.88 -1.50 18.08
C ALA A 157 -15.85 -2.94 17.53
N PRO A 158 -15.44 -3.18 16.26
CA PRO A 158 -15.30 -4.53 15.73
C PRO A 158 -14.10 -5.30 16.33
N GLU A 159 -13.08 -4.59 16.81
CA GLU A 159 -11.86 -5.17 17.37
C GLU A 159 -11.67 -4.71 18.82
N GLN A 160 -11.10 -5.57 19.66
CA GLN A 160 -10.71 -5.28 21.03
C GLN A 160 -9.25 -4.81 21.07
N ALA A 161 -9.04 -3.63 21.65
CA ALA A 161 -7.71 -3.10 21.92
C ALA A 161 -7.04 -3.81 23.12
N PHE A 162 -5.75 -4.07 23.00
CA PHE A 162 -4.91 -4.48 24.12
C PHE A 162 -3.57 -3.74 24.09
N GLY A 163 -3.13 -3.23 25.23
CA GLY A 163 -1.76 -2.75 25.44
C GLY A 163 -0.94 -3.79 26.20
N PHE A 164 0.10 -4.33 25.59
CA PHE A 164 1.04 -5.27 26.18
C PHE A 164 2.25 -4.48 26.69
N HIS A 165 2.23 -4.07 27.95
CA HIS A 165 3.34 -3.36 28.59
C HIS A 165 4.35 -4.37 29.12
N PHE A 166 5.59 -4.33 28.65
CA PHE A 166 6.61 -5.33 28.98
C PHE A 166 7.86 -4.69 29.58
N GLU A 167 8.63 -5.47 30.34
CA GLU A 167 9.86 -5.01 31.02
C GLU A 167 11.10 -5.21 30.15
N ARG A 168 11.09 -6.26 29.33
CA ARG A 168 12.20 -6.62 28.45
C ARG A 168 11.69 -7.33 27.19
N ILE A 169 12.43 -7.14 26.10
CA ILE A 169 12.24 -7.81 24.82
C ILE A 169 13.51 -8.58 24.43
N GLU A 170 13.34 -9.73 23.79
CA GLU A 170 14.38 -10.55 23.17
C GLU A 170 14.00 -10.82 21.71
N TRP A 171 14.94 -10.60 20.79
CA TRP A 171 14.77 -10.95 19.37
C TRP A 171 15.22 -12.39 19.15
N LEU A 172 14.36 -13.23 18.57
CA LEU A 172 14.57 -14.68 18.53
C LEU A 172 15.28 -15.15 17.25
N ASN A 173 14.94 -14.56 16.11
CA ASN A 173 15.35 -15.05 14.79
C ASN A 173 15.98 -13.99 13.89
N PHE A 174 16.23 -12.79 14.42
CA PHE A 174 16.82 -11.69 13.66
C PHE A 174 17.64 -10.77 14.56
N VAL A 175 18.71 -10.21 14.01
CA VAL A 175 19.52 -9.19 14.68
C VAL A 175 19.07 -7.82 14.18
N PRO A 176 18.59 -6.91 15.06
CA PRO A 176 18.18 -5.57 14.66
C PRO A 176 19.26 -4.85 13.85
N GLN A 177 18.85 -4.24 12.75
CA GLN A 177 19.77 -3.56 11.86
C GLN A 177 19.68 -2.04 12.07
N ALA A 178 20.85 -1.40 12.17
CA ALA A 178 20.93 0.05 12.34
C ALA A 178 20.53 0.82 11.06
N ALA A 179 20.64 0.18 9.89
CA ALA A 179 20.33 0.77 8.59
C ALA A 179 19.57 -0.23 7.71
N PRO A 180 18.77 0.25 6.73
CA PRO A 180 18.11 -0.61 5.75
C PRO A 180 19.12 -1.43 4.94
N GLN A 181 18.78 -2.69 4.61
CA GLN A 181 19.61 -3.53 3.74
C GLN A 181 19.47 -3.10 2.28
N ASP A 182 20.55 -3.20 1.50
CA ASP A 182 20.48 -3.07 0.06
C ASP A 182 19.85 -4.31 -0.59
N ILE A 183 18.89 -4.10 -1.48
CA ILE A 183 18.35 -5.17 -2.33
C ILE A 183 19.08 -5.12 -3.67
N THR A 184 19.68 -6.24 -4.06
CA THR A 184 20.22 -6.39 -5.40
C THR A 184 19.13 -6.88 -6.34
N ALA A 185 18.56 -5.97 -7.12
CA ALA A 185 17.61 -6.32 -8.18
C ALA A 185 18.33 -6.77 -9.46
N LYS A 186 17.62 -7.56 -10.27
CA LYS A 186 18.03 -7.91 -11.63
C LYS A 186 17.04 -7.29 -12.61
N PRO A 187 17.49 -6.82 -13.79
CA PRO A 187 16.59 -6.36 -14.84
C PRO A 187 15.57 -7.45 -15.20
N ALA A 188 14.35 -7.03 -15.55
CA ALA A 188 13.29 -7.94 -15.94
C ALA A 188 13.72 -8.76 -17.17
N ARG A 189 13.24 -10.00 -17.23
CA ARG A 189 13.33 -10.83 -18.43
C ARG A 189 12.03 -10.74 -19.20
N LEU A 190 12.08 -10.13 -20.38
CA LEU A 190 10.91 -9.97 -21.24
C LEU A 190 10.81 -11.12 -22.24
N ALA A 191 9.60 -11.61 -22.49
CA ALA A 191 9.36 -12.47 -23.64
C ALA A 191 9.68 -11.71 -24.94
N PRO A 192 10.15 -12.38 -26.00
CA PRO A 192 10.32 -11.75 -27.32
C PRO A 192 9.00 -11.10 -27.77
N ALA A 193 9.09 -9.93 -28.40
CA ALA A 193 7.94 -9.31 -29.05
C ALA A 193 7.62 -10.02 -30.38
N PRO A 194 6.42 -9.82 -30.94
CA PRO A 194 6.13 -10.18 -32.32
C PRO A 194 7.20 -9.62 -33.28
N ARG A 195 7.56 -10.40 -34.30
CA ARG A 195 8.72 -10.12 -35.18
C ARG A 195 8.41 -9.20 -36.36
N SER A 196 7.13 -9.00 -36.68
CA SER A 196 6.62 -8.11 -37.73
C SER A 196 5.97 -6.87 -37.10
N GLY A 197 5.43 -5.98 -37.94
CA GLY A 197 4.66 -4.83 -37.48
C GLY A 197 5.47 -3.62 -37.01
N ALA A 198 4.76 -2.51 -36.90
CA ALA A 198 5.27 -1.26 -36.36
C ALA A 198 5.32 -1.29 -34.82
N SER A 199 6.15 -0.42 -34.25
CA SER A 199 6.15 -0.11 -32.82
C SER A 199 5.77 1.34 -32.60
N LYS A 200 4.89 1.60 -31.63
CA LYS A 200 4.52 2.93 -31.15
C LYS A 200 4.88 3.06 -29.68
N VAL A 201 5.42 4.21 -29.29
CA VAL A 201 5.80 4.50 -27.90
C VAL A 201 5.06 5.73 -27.41
N PHE A 202 4.65 5.70 -26.15
CA PHE A 202 3.99 6.80 -25.47
C PHE A 202 4.62 7.06 -24.12
N VAL A 203 4.80 8.33 -23.76
CA VAL A 203 5.11 8.73 -22.38
C VAL A 203 3.81 9.01 -21.62
N VAL A 204 3.68 8.44 -20.42
CA VAL A 204 2.46 8.54 -19.61
C VAL A 204 2.39 9.93 -18.94
N SER A 205 1.50 10.78 -19.45
CA SER A 205 1.26 12.15 -18.98
C SER A 205 0.18 12.25 -17.90
N TRP A 206 -0.64 11.20 -17.75
CA TRP A 206 -1.64 11.04 -16.70
C TRP A 206 -1.68 9.59 -16.20
N PHE A 207 -1.76 9.41 -14.89
CA PHE A 207 -1.99 8.13 -14.23
C PHE A 207 -2.74 8.36 -12.92
N ALA A 208 -3.89 7.72 -12.75
CA ALA A 208 -4.72 7.84 -11.55
C ALA A 208 -5.63 6.61 -11.39
N PRO A 209 -6.07 6.27 -10.16
CA PRO A 209 -7.16 5.32 -10.00
C PRO A 209 -8.43 5.87 -10.66
N VAL A 210 -9.26 4.98 -11.20
CA VAL A 210 -10.63 5.34 -11.60
C VAL A 210 -11.42 5.60 -10.32
N ALA A 211 -11.64 6.88 -10.01
CA ALA A 211 -12.30 7.34 -8.80
C ALA A 211 -13.34 8.46 -9.06
N ASP A 212 -13.58 8.83 -10.32
CA ASP A 212 -14.51 9.93 -10.63
C ASP A 212 -15.97 9.48 -10.57
N SER A 213 -16.57 9.61 -9.38
CA SER A 213 -18.03 9.61 -9.28
C SER A 213 -18.59 10.99 -9.63
N ARG A 214 -19.80 11.01 -10.18
CA ARG A 214 -20.58 12.24 -10.40
C ARG A 214 -21.03 12.82 -9.06
N GLU A 215 -21.33 14.12 -9.04
CA GLU A 215 -21.77 14.82 -7.81
C GLU A 215 -23.02 14.18 -7.20
N ASN A 216 -23.96 13.74 -8.04
CA ASN A 216 -25.21 13.10 -7.60
C ASN A 216 -25.07 11.61 -7.26
N GLN A 217 -23.88 11.02 -7.38
CA GLN A 217 -23.65 9.61 -7.05
C GLN A 217 -23.19 9.43 -5.60
N CYS A 218 -22.92 10.49 -4.85
CA CYS A 218 -22.55 10.40 -3.44
C CYS A 218 -23.63 11.04 -2.59
N ALA A 219 -24.28 10.26 -1.71
CA ALA A 219 -25.22 10.80 -0.73
C ALA A 219 -24.58 11.90 0.14
N ARG A 220 -23.29 11.71 0.45
CA ARG A 220 -22.38 12.73 1.00
C ARG A 220 -20.95 12.37 0.63
N MET A 221 -20.07 13.37 0.66
CA MET A 221 -18.63 13.12 0.63
C MET A 221 -18.19 12.58 1.99
N ASN A 222 -17.24 11.66 2.00
CA ASN A 222 -16.57 11.30 3.24
C ASN A 222 -15.78 12.51 3.76
N ALA A 223 -15.67 12.60 5.09
CA ALA A 223 -15.07 13.73 5.77
C ALA A 223 -13.92 13.28 6.67
N LYS A 224 -13.06 14.23 6.99
CA LYS A 224 -12.00 14.08 7.99
C LYS A 224 -12.58 14.01 9.41
N PRO A 225 -11.87 13.42 10.39
CA PRO A 225 -12.30 13.44 11.78
C PRO A 225 -12.46 14.88 12.30
N SER A 226 -13.43 15.06 13.19
CA SER A 226 -13.67 16.32 13.90
C SER A 226 -12.79 16.42 15.16
N GLN A 227 -12.63 17.62 15.72
CA GLN A 227 -12.00 17.73 17.05
C GLN A 227 -12.84 17.09 18.15
N ALA A 228 -14.18 17.03 18.00
CA ALA A 228 -15.03 16.36 18.97
C ALA A 228 -14.73 14.84 19.02
N ASP A 229 -14.36 14.25 17.89
CA ASP A 229 -14.01 12.82 17.80
C ASP A 229 -12.79 12.50 18.69
N TYR A 230 -11.86 13.45 18.88
CA TYR A 230 -10.70 13.27 19.76
C TYR A 230 -11.08 13.07 21.23
N TYR A 231 -12.10 13.78 21.69
CA TYR A 231 -12.51 13.75 23.09
C TYR A 231 -13.58 12.68 23.38
N ALA A 232 -14.18 12.09 22.34
CA ALA A 232 -15.39 11.28 22.45
C ALA A 232 -15.24 10.02 23.34
N LEU A 233 -14.04 9.44 23.41
CA LEU A 233 -13.75 8.24 24.21
C LEU A 233 -13.00 8.54 25.52
N MET A 234 -12.73 9.81 25.82
CA MET A 234 -12.03 10.21 27.04
C MET A 234 -12.99 10.30 28.23
N SER A 235 -12.45 10.13 29.44
CA SER A 235 -13.21 10.51 30.64
C SER A 235 -13.48 12.03 30.64
N PRO A 236 -14.59 12.51 31.25
CA PRO A 236 -14.90 13.95 31.28
C PRO A 236 -13.76 14.81 31.86
N GLN A 237 -13.07 14.29 32.88
CA GLN A 237 -11.91 14.95 33.46
C GLN A 237 -10.77 15.06 32.45
N ARG A 238 -10.42 13.94 31.79
CA ARG A 238 -9.33 13.90 30.82
C ARG A 238 -9.61 14.79 29.61
N ALA A 239 -10.86 14.79 29.12
CA ALA A 239 -11.29 15.67 28.04
C ALA A 239 -11.13 17.15 28.43
N ALA A 240 -11.53 17.54 29.65
CA ALA A 240 -11.35 18.91 30.13
C ALA A 240 -9.88 19.31 30.25
N GLU A 241 -9.02 18.43 30.75
CA GLU A 241 -7.56 18.63 30.80
C GLU A 241 -6.98 18.84 29.40
N GLN A 242 -7.37 17.99 28.44
CA GLN A 242 -6.90 18.08 27.06
C GLN A 242 -7.39 19.37 26.38
N HIS A 243 -8.67 19.72 26.53
CA HIS A 243 -9.22 20.99 26.05
C HIS A 243 -8.43 22.19 26.56
N ALA A 244 -8.13 22.24 27.86
CA ALA A 244 -7.33 23.32 28.45
C ALA A 244 -5.91 23.35 27.89
N SER A 245 -5.27 22.19 27.73
CA SER A 245 -3.88 22.10 27.22
C SER A 245 -3.73 22.46 25.73
N LEU A 246 -4.83 22.39 24.97
CA LEU A 246 -4.85 22.64 23.52
C LEU A 246 -5.52 23.96 23.12
N ALA A 247 -6.06 24.72 24.09
CA ALA A 247 -6.78 25.97 23.82
C ALA A 247 -5.93 26.96 22.99
N ASP A 248 -4.68 27.20 23.40
CA ASP A 248 -3.76 28.12 22.73
C ASP A 248 -3.24 27.59 21.38
N LYS A 249 -3.48 26.30 21.08
CA LYS A 249 -3.08 25.63 19.83
C LYS A 249 -4.24 25.51 18.83
N GLY A 250 -5.43 26.01 19.17
CA GLY A 250 -6.62 25.87 18.34
C GLY A 250 -7.24 24.47 18.38
N GLY A 251 -6.92 23.66 19.41
CA GLY A 251 -7.45 22.31 19.61
C GLY A 251 -6.55 21.19 19.07
N ALA A 252 -7.13 20.00 18.92
CA ALA A 252 -6.41 18.82 18.42
C ALA A 252 -6.08 18.99 16.93
N ASP A 253 -4.79 18.85 16.60
CA ASP A 253 -4.26 18.97 15.24
C ASP A 253 -3.98 17.60 14.61
N THR A 254 -3.39 17.58 13.42
CA THR A 254 -3.05 16.35 12.66
C THR A 254 -2.18 15.37 13.45
N ARG A 255 -1.38 15.84 14.41
CA ARG A 255 -0.47 15.01 15.22
C ARG A 255 -1.17 14.38 16.43
N ILE A 256 -2.27 14.98 16.86
CA ILE A 256 -3.02 14.60 18.06
C ILE A 256 -4.27 13.78 17.72
N LEU A 257 -4.98 14.17 16.66
CA LEU A 257 -6.21 13.51 16.18
C LEU A 257 -6.10 11.99 15.97
N PRO A 258 -4.95 11.39 15.61
CA PRO A 258 -4.82 9.93 15.54
C PRO A 258 -5.03 9.24 16.90
N TYR A 259 -4.70 9.88 18.02
CA TYR A 259 -4.79 9.33 19.38
C TYR A 259 -6.21 9.47 19.99
N ARG A 260 -7.23 9.37 19.14
CA ARG A 260 -8.67 9.44 19.51
C ARG A 260 -9.28 8.09 19.88
N GLY A 261 -8.44 7.09 20.16
CA GLY A 261 -8.87 5.75 20.55
C GLY A 261 -9.08 5.63 22.06
N PRO A 262 -9.56 4.46 22.51
CA PRO A 262 -9.57 4.13 23.94
C PRO A 262 -8.15 4.20 24.51
N ASP A 263 -8.01 4.69 25.76
CA ASP A 263 -6.71 4.95 26.41
C ASP A 263 -5.72 5.75 25.54
N GLU A 264 -6.24 6.69 24.74
CA GLU A 264 -5.44 7.49 23.80
C GLU A 264 -4.66 6.64 22.77
N MET A 265 -5.13 5.43 22.45
CA MET A 265 -4.52 4.60 21.40
C MET A 265 -4.72 5.20 20.00
N ASN A 266 -3.79 4.90 19.10
CA ASN A 266 -3.79 5.46 17.75
C ASN A 266 -4.75 4.72 16.80
N VAL A 267 -5.86 5.36 16.44
CA VAL A 267 -6.91 4.76 15.59
C VAL A 267 -6.58 4.74 14.11
N THR A 268 -5.54 5.45 13.69
CA THR A 268 -5.01 5.29 12.32
C THR A 268 -4.23 3.98 12.21
N MET A 269 -3.63 3.54 13.31
CA MET A 269 -2.76 2.37 13.37
C MET A 269 -3.50 1.13 13.85
N LEU A 270 -4.57 1.32 14.64
CA LEU A 270 -5.50 0.28 15.07
C LEU A 270 -6.94 0.68 14.71
N PRO A 271 -7.34 0.69 13.43
CA PRO A 271 -8.58 1.35 13.03
C PRO A 271 -9.86 0.65 13.49
N GLY A 272 -9.80 -0.64 13.81
CA GLY A 272 -10.97 -1.38 14.29
C GLY A 272 -11.24 -1.27 15.79
N ILE A 273 -10.45 -0.55 16.58
CA ILE A 273 -10.65 -0.42 18.04
C ILE A 273 -11.70 0.63 18.43
N VAL A 274 -12.28 1.30 17.44
CA VAL A 274 -13.37 2.27 17.61
C VAL A 274 -14.57 1.85 16.74
N PRO A 275 -15.79 2.31 17.04
CA PRO A 275 -16.96 1.98 16.23
C PRO A 275 -16.75 2.49 14.80
N ASP A 276 -17.25 1.74 13.81
CA ASP A 276 -17.21 2.18 12.41
C ASP A 276 -18.00 3.49 12.28
N PRO A 277 -17.37 4.63 11.94
CA PRO A 277 -18.07 5.91 11.78
C PRO A 277 -18.98 5.94 10.54
N GLY A 278 -18.97 4.87 9.74
CA GLY A 278 -19.67 4.74 8.50
C GLY A 278 -18.85 5.27 7.32
N TYR A 279 -19.22 4.82 6.13
CA TYR A 279 -18.55 5.17 4.89
C TYR A 279 -19.56 5.40 3.78
N SER A 280 -19.37 6.46 3.00
CA SER A 280 -20.24 6.80 1.89
C SER A 280 -19.64 6.26 0.60
N GLU A 281 -20.39 5.42 -0.11
CA GLU A 281 -19.97 4.80 -1.37
C GLU A 281 -20.72 5.43 -2.56
N PRO A 282 -20.12 5.46 -3.76
CA PRO A 282 -20.82 5.85 -4.97
C PRO A 282 -22.01 4.95 -5.34
N GLU A 283 -23.16 5.57 -5.54
CA GLU A 283 -24.38 4.96 -6.06
C GLU A 283 -24.37 4.97 -7.60
N THR A 284 -23.75 3.95 -8.21
CA THR A 284 -23.72 3.81 -9.68
C THR A 284 -23.60 2.36 -10.13
N SER A 285 -24.33 1.98 -11.18
CA SER A 285 -24.14 0.69 -11.86
C SER A 285 -23.07 0.75 -12.95
N VAL A 286 -22.59 1.95 -13.32
CA VAL A 286 -21.65 2.15 -14.41
C VAL A 286 -20.29 2.59 -13.89
N VAL A 287 -19.25 1.79 -14.14
CA VAL A 287 -17.86 2.02 -13.71
C VAL A 287 -16.91 1.50 -14.78
N ARG A 288 -15.78 2.20 -15.02
CA ARG A 288 -14.69 1.67 -15.88
C ARG A 288 -13.88 0.64 -15.11
N GLY A 289 -13.59 -0.48 -15.73
CA GLY A 289 -12.80 -1.55 -15.14
C GLY A 289 -12.66 -2.75 -16.08
N PHE A 290 -12.46 -3.92 -15.51
CA PHE A 290 -12.35 -5.18 -16.23
C PHE A 290 -13.23 -6.23 -15.56
N ASN A 291 -13.71 -7.21 -16.33
CA ASN A 291 -14.15 -8.46 -15.76
C ASN A 291 -12.90 -9.30 -15.39
N LEU A 292 -12.51 -9.27 -14.12
CA LEU A 292 -11.31 -9.90 -13.59
C LEU A 292 -11.57 -11.34 -13.17
N ASP A 293 -12.79 -11.66 -12.74
CA ASP A 293 -13.12 -12.97 -12.18
C ASP A 293 -13.91 -13.90 -13.12
N GLY A 294 -14.39 -13.37 -14.25
CA GLY A 294 -15.16 -14.07 -15.27
C GLY A 294 -16.66 -14.16 -14.94
N ASP A 295 -17.13 -13.54 -13.86
CA ASP A 295 -18.53 -13.53 -13.45
C ASP A 295 -19.20 -12.22 -13.88
N ASP A 296 -20.35 -12.31 -14.54
CA ASP A 296 -21.17 -11.15 -14.90
C ASP A 296 -22.39 -10.98 -13.98
N GLY A 297 -22.46 -11.78 -12.91
CA GLY A 297 -23.55 -11.85 -11.95
C GLY A 297 -24.70 -12.77 -12.37
N SER A 298 -24.58 -13.48 -13.50
CA SER A 298 -25.58 -14.48 -13.93
C SER A 298 -25.27 -15.91 -13.49
N GLY A 299 -24.04 -16.17 -13.01
CA GLY A 299 -23.52 -17.50 -12.70
C GLY A 299 -23.25 -17.73 -11.21
N ALA A 300 -22.53 -18.82 -10.94
CA ALA A 300 -21.97 -19.08 -9.62
C ALA A 300 -20.63 -18.36 -9.48
N TRP A 301 -20.42 -17.72 -8.33
CA TRP A 301 -19.20 -16.99 -8.02
C TRP A 301 -17.97 -17.91 -8.05
N PRO A 302 -16.84 -17.44 -8.62
CA PRO A 302 -15.57 -18.15 -8.52
C PRO A 302 -15.15 -18.36 -7.07
N ALA A 303 -14.67 -19.56 -6.72
CA ALA A 303 -14.32 -19.90 -5.33
C ALA A 303 -13.18 -19.06 -4.72
N TRP A 304 -12.41 -18.36 -5.56
CA TRP A 304 -11.29 -17.49 -5.20
C TRP A 304 -11.68 -16.01 -5.07
N THR A 305 -12.95 -15.66 -5.36
CA THR A 305 -13.57 -14.37 -5.09
C THR A 305 -14.71 -14.53 -4.08
N ARG A 306 -15.24 -13.41 -3.58
CA ARG A 306 -16.47 -13.38 -2.78
C ARG A 306 -17.58 -12.66 -3.55
N PRO A 307 -18.85 -12.84 -3.18
CA PRO A 307 -19.94 -12.04 -3.73
C PRO A 307 -19.66 -10.55 -3.53
N HIS A 308 -19.73 -9.79 -4.63
CA HIS A 308 -19.49 -8.36 -4.64
C HIS A 308 -20.34 -7.69 -5.73
N ARG A 309 -20.28 -6.36 -5.82
CA ARG A 309 -21.09 -5.62 -6.80
C ARG A 309 -20.47 -5.71 -8.19
N ASN A 310 -21.19 -6.32 -9.13
CA ASN A 310 -20.86 -6.26 -10.55
C ASN A 310 -21.30 -4.93 -11.17
N PHE A 311 -20.36 -4.24 -11.83
CA PHE A 311 -20.65 -3.03 -12.59
C PHE A 311 -20.83 -3.32 -14.08
N VAL A 312 -21.30 -2.31 -14.80
CA VAL A 312 -21.35 -2.28 -16.27
C VAL A 312 -20.35 -1.22 -16.75
N SER A 313 -19.59 -1.49 -17.81
CA SER A 313 -18.71 -0.48 -18.40
C SER A 313 -19.54 0.62 -19.08
N PRO A 314 -18.97 1.82 -19.32
CA PRO A 314 -19.63 2.82 -20.16
C PRO A 314 -20.03 2.31 -21.55
N GLU A 315 -19.31 1.31 -22.06
CA GLU A 315 -19.56 0.65 -23.35
C GLU A 315 -20.57 -0.52 -23.27
N GLY A 316 -21.06 -0.87 -22.07
CA GLY A 316 -22.09 -1.89 -21.86
C GLY A 316 -21.58 -3.29 -21.50
N GLU A 317 -20.27 -3.47 -21.32
CA GLU A 317 -19.68 -4.74 -20.84
C GLU A 317 -20.14 -5.02 -19.40
N LYS A 318 -20.61 -6.23 -19.12
CA LYS A 318 -21.08 -6.63 -17.78
C LYS A 318 -19.98 -7.34 -16.99
N GLY A 319 -20.17 -7.42 -15.67
CA GLY A 319 -19.22 -8.10 -14.78
C GLY A 319 -17.97 -7.28 -14.54
N ILE A 320 -18.07 -5.96 -14.54
CA ILE A 320 -16.90 -5.11 -14.28
C ILE A 320 -16.58 -5.12 -12.79
N ASP A 321 -15.34 -5.51 -12.49
CA ASP A 321 -14.75 -5.53 -11.16
C ASP A 321 -13.89 -4.27 -10.98
N ASN A 322 -14.32 -3.40 -10.07
CA ASN A 322 -13.54 -2.25 -9.62
C ASN A 322 -14.04 -1.79 -8.25
N GLN A 323 -13.96 -2.67 -7.24
CA GLN A 323 -14.41 -2.35 -5.89
C GLN A 323 -13.60 -1.21 -5.26
N LEU A 324 -12.36 -0.96 -5.68
CA LEU A 324 -11.61 0.21 -5.23
C LEU A 324 -12.33 1.53 -5.60
N PHE A 325 -13.15 1.56 -6.65
CA PHE A 325 -14.00 2.71 -6.96
C PHE A 325 -15.05 2.97 -5.87
N THR A 326 -15.61 1.94 -5.21
CA THR A 326 -16.58 2.14 -4.13
C THR A 326 -15.95 2.83 -2.93
N ILE A 327 -14.66 2.57 -2.73
CA ILE A 327 -13.84 3.21 -1.71
C ILE A 327 -13.52 4.65 -2.11
N LEU A 328 -12.95 4.86 -3.29
CA LEU A 328 -12.37 6.16 -3.64
C LEU A 328 -13.39 7.20 -4.10
N GLY A 329 -14.51 6.76 -4.68
CA GLY A 329 -15.35 7.64 -5.47
C GLY A 329 -16.01 8.78 -4.70
N CYS A 330 -16.32 8.59 -3.42
CA CYS A 330 -16.88 9.64 -2.56
C CYS A 330 -15.84 10.34 -1.68
N ILE A 331 -14.59 10.42 -2.15
CA ILE A 331 -13.52 11.18 -1.49
C ILE A 331 -12.91 12.17 -2.46
N ALA A 332 -13.05 13.46 -2.16
CA ALA A 332 -12.69 14.54 -3.07
C ALA A 332 -11.21 14.48 -3.47
N GLY A 333 -10.30 14.18 -2.54
CA GLY A 333 -8.87 14.19 -2.80
C GLY A 333 -8.36 13.04 -3.67
N TRP A 334 -9.13 11.97 -3.89
CA TRP A 334 -8.78 10.85 -4.78
C TRP A 334 -9.36 10.96 -6.19
N ARG A 335 -10.37 11.81 -6.40
CA ARG A 335 -10.92 12.08 -7.73
C ARG A 335 -9.86 12.72 -8.63
N ARG A 336 -10.07 12.67 -9.95
CA ARG A 336 -9.15 13.19 -10.98
C ARG A 336 -8.71 14.64 -10.74
N ASN A 337 -9.64 15.52 -10.36
CA ASN A 337 -9.35 16.91 -10.01
C ASN A 337 -9.03 17.11 -8.51
N GLY A 338 -8.84 16.02 -7.79
CA GLY A 338 -8.46 15.98 -6.39
C GLY A 338 -6.96 16.12 -6.18
N PHE A 339 -6.58 16.38 -4.93
CA PHE A 339 -5.20 16.68 -4.56
C PHE A 339 -4.20 15.57 -4.93
N LEU A 340 -4.53 14.29 -4.71
CA LEU A 340 -3.57 13.18 -4.89
C LEU A 340 -3.23 12.93 -6.37
N PRO A 341 -4.20 12.75 -7.29
CA PRO A 341 -3.87 12.61 -8.71
C PRO A 341 -3.15 13.85 -9.26
N MET A 342 -3.55 15.06 -8.83
CA MET A 342 -2.88 16.28 -9.28
C MET A 342 -1.41 16.33 -8.86
N ILE A 343 -1.11 16.13 -7.57
CA ILE A 343 0.28 16.23 -7.09
C ILE A 343 1.15 15.11 -7.65
N GLY A 344 0.64 13.88 -7.73
CA GLY A 344 1.39 12.75 -8.28
C GLY A 344 1.75 12.95 -9.74
N ASN A 345 0.80 13.41 -10.56
CA ASN A 345 1.06 13.68 -11.98
C ASN A 345 1.93 14.93 -12.19
N GLU A 346 1.78 15.98 -11.39
CA GLU A 346 2.66 17.15 -11.48
C GLU A 346 4.09 16.85 -11.05
N LEU A 347 4.30 16.06 -10.00
CA LEU A 347 5.64 15.59 -9.61
C LEU A 347 6.30 14.79 -10.75
N ARG A 348 5.54 13.91 -11.42
CA ARG A 348 6.05 13.18 -12.59
C ARG A 348 6.48 14.15 -13.69
N ARG A 349 5.60 15.08 -14.05
CA ARG A 349 5.87 16.09 -15.10
C ARG A 349 7.01 17.05 -14.70
N ALA A 350 7.27 17.26 -13.41
CA ALA A 350 8.26 18.18 -12.86
C ALA A 350 9.67 17.56 -12.69
N GLY A 351 9.94 16.44 -13.35
CA GLY A 351 11.25 15.79 -13.32
C GLY A 351 11.27 14.46 -12.57
N GLY A 352 10.12 13.96 -12.12
CA GLY A 352 9.98 12.61 -11.57
C GLY A 352 10.14 11.51 -12.63
N LEU A 353 10.02 10.26 -12.17
CA LEU A 353 10.18 9.06 -12.99
C LEU A 353 9.17 9.02 -14.15
N SER A 354 9.67 8.99 -15.38
CA SER A 354 8.83 8.85 -16.58
C SER A 354 8.46 7.39 -16.82
N ILE A 355 7.16 7.13 -17.04
CA ILE A 355 6.64 5.81 -17.44
C ILE A 355 6.42 5.85 -18.95
N LEU A 356 6.82 4.79 -19.64
CA LEU A 356 6.61 4.60 -21.07
C LEU A 356 5.71 3.38 -21.32
N ILE A 357 4.88 3.47 -22.35
CA ILE A 357 4.13 2.34 -22.91
C ILE A 357 4.63 2.12 -24.34
N GLU A 358 5.22 0.97 -24.61
CA GLU A 358 5.56 0.52 -25.96
C GLU A 358 4.52 -0.50 -26.44
N ILE A 359 3.93 -0.27 -27.61
CA ILE A 359 3.08 -1.25 -28.29
C ILE A 359 3.83 -1.67 -29.55
N SER A 360 4.13 -2.96 -29.68
CA SER A 360 4.95 -3.54 -30.75
C SER A 360 4.20 -4.68 -31.43
N GLY A 361 4.61 -5.02 -32.65
CA GLY A 361 3.92 -6.06 -33.42
C GLY A 361 2.73 -5.59 -34.23
N ILE A 362 2.56 -4.27 -34.44
CA ILE A 362 1.34 -3.74 -35.05
C ILE A 362 1.43 -3.88 -36.58
N ASP A 363 0.87 -4.96 -37.11
CA ASP A 363 0.69 -5.17 -38.54
C ASP A 363 -0.59 -4.49 -39.05
N ASN A 364 -1.63 -4.37 -38.22
CA ASN A 364 -2.88 -3.67 -38.55
C ASN A 364 -3.52 -2.97 -37.34
N GLU A 365 -3.62 -1.63 -37.39
CA GLU A 365 -4.16 -0.83 -36.29
C GLU A 365 -5.65 -1.01 -36.01
N ALA A 366 -6.41 -1.63 -36.92
CA ALA A 366 -7.82 -1.93 -36.71
C ALA A 366 -8.02 -3.33 -36.12
N ASN A 367 -7.31 -4.33 -36.63
CA ASN A 367 -7.47 -5.72 -36.20
C ASN A 367 -6.14 -6.48 -36.35
N ASP A 368 -5.62 -6.99 -35.24
CA ASP A 368 -4.33 -7.66 -35.16
C ASP A 368 -4.38 -8.74 -34.08
N ASP A 369 -3.96 -9.96 -34.39
CA ASP A 369 -4.10 -11.10 -33.48
C ASP A 369 -2.93 -11.25 -32.49
N ASP A 370 -1.80 -10.56 -32.72
CA ASP A 370 -0.60 -10.71 -31.88
C ASP A 370 0.18 -9.39 -31.78
N VAL A 371 -0.14 -8.62 -30.74
CA VAL A 371 0.63 -7.44 -30.35
C VAL A 371 1.21 -7.60 -28.95
N ALA A 372 2.29 -6.88 -28.66
CA ALA A 372 2.86 -6.82 -27.32
C ALA A 372 2.78 -5.40 -26.76
N VAL A 373 2.23 -5.28 -25.55
CA VAL A 373 2.20 -4.01 -24.78
C VAL A 373 3.25 -4.12 -23.68
N THR A 374 4.17 -3.16 -23.60
CA THR A 374 5.27 -3.19 -22.63
C THR A 374 5.25 -1.92 -21.78
N ILE A 375 5.19 -2.06 -20.46
CA ILE A 375 5.40 -0.95 -19.53
C ILE A 375 6.90 -0.87 -19.23
N LEU A 376 7.46 0.31 -19.45
CA LEU A 376 8.87 0.62 -19.26
C LEU A 376 9.01 1.90 -18.43
N TYR A 377 10.24 2.17 -17.96
CA TYR A 377 10.60 3.41 -17.29
C TYR A 377 11.75 4.09 -18.03
N SER A 378 11.91 5.39 -17.84
CA SER A 378 12.90 6.20 -18.55
C SER A 378 13.84 6.96 -17.60
N THR A 379 15.12 7.01 -17.96
CA THR A 379 16.13 7.86 -17.30
C THR A 379 15.90 9.35 -17.54
N ASP A 380 15.13 9.69 -18.59
CA ASP A 380 14.83 11.06 -18.97
C ASP A 380 13.51 11.52 -18.34
N PRO A 381 13.49 12.72 -17.71
CA PRO A 381 12.26 13.33 -17.25
C PRO A 381 11.40 13.79 -18.44
N MET A 382 10.09 13.86 -18.25
CA MET A 382 9.19 14.49 -19.21
C MET A 382 9.64 15.90 -19.57
N ARG A 383 9.68 16.21 -20.86
CA ARG A 383 9.94 17.57 -21.35
C ARG A 383 8.64 18.32 -21.47
N ARG A 384 8.63 19.57 -21.02
CA ARG A 384 7.47 20.47 -21.12
C ARG A 384 7.71 21.56 -22.15
N ASP A 385 6.62 22.11 -22.69
CA ASP A 385 6.67 23.30 -23.52
C ASP A 385 7.20 24.54 -22.78
N GLY A 386 7.47 25.64 -23.50
CA GLY A 386 7.99 26.88 -22.90
C GLY A 386 7.04 27.54 -21.89
N LYS A 387 5.79 27.07 -21.77
CA LYS A 387 4.79 27.52 -20.78
C LYS A 387 4.66 26.54 -19.60
N SER A 388 5.41 25.43 -19.61
CA SER A 388 5.35 24.35 -18.63
C SER A 388 3.96 23.71 -18.46
N LYS A 389 3.07 23.87 -19.44
CA LYS A 389 1.68 23.38 -19.36
C LYS A 389 1.51 22.02 -20.01
N ASN A 390 2.18 21.80 -21.13
CA ASN A 390 2.03 20.59 -21.92
C ASN A 390 3.32 19.78 -21.91
N VAL A 391 3.17 18.45 -21.87
CA VAL A 391 4.28 17.52 -22.15
C VAL A 391 4.51 17.54 -23.66
N LEU A 392 5.77 17.67 -24.08
CA LEU A 392 6.15 17.68 -25.50
C LEU A 392 5.95 16.28 -26.10
N SER A 393 5.30 16.21 -27.26
CA SER A 393 5.26 15.01 -28.08
C SER A 393 6.59 14.76 -28.78
N ASP A 394 6.76 13.55 -29.29
CA ASP A 394 7.81 13.18 -30.24
C ASP A 394 9.23 13.31 -29.67
N PHE A 395 9.34 13.35 -28.33
CA PHE A 395 10.63 13.32 -27.64
C PHE A 395 11.17 11.90 -27.56
N THR A 396 12.49 11.75 -27.68
CA THR A 396 13.16 10.46 -27.50
C THR A 396 13.56 10.27 -26.04
N PHE A 397 13.02 9.24 -25.40
CA PHE A 397 13.30 8.86 -24.00
C PHE A 397 14.23 7.67 -23.94
N ARG A 398 15.36 7.78 -23.21
CA ARG A 398 16.24 6.65 -22.96
C ARG A 398 15.62 5.75 -21.91
N VAL A 399 15.44 4.49 -22.27
CA VAL A 399 14.93 3.43 -21.40
C VAL A 399 15.87 3.23 -20.22
N GLU A 400 15.28 3.12 -19.03
CA GLU A 400 15.99 2.92 -17.76
C GLU A 400 16.72 1.57 -17.75
N ASP A 401 17.99 1.60 -17.33
CA ASP A 401 18.83 0.40 -17.21
C ASP A 401 19.18 0.07 -15.77
N ASN A 402 18.90 0.97 -14.82
CA ASN A 402 19.02 0.72 -13.39
C ASN A 402 18.01 -0.38 -12.97
N PRO A 403 18.49 -1.51 -12.40
CA PRO A 403 17.63 -2.58 -11.87
C PRO A 403 16.59 -2.12 -10.85
N ALA A 404 16.76 -0.96 -10.20
CA ALA A 404 15.74 -0.37 -9.33
C ALA A 404 14.40 -0.11 -10.03
N PHE A 405 14.40 0.05 -11.35
CA PHE A 405 13.19 0.24 -12.15
C PHE A 405 13.08 -0.79 -13.27
N SER A 406 14.19 -1.20 -13.87
CA SER A 406 14.17 -2.14 -15.00
C SER A 406 13.79 -3.57 -14.60
N GLN A 407 13.83 -3.92 -13.30
CA GLN A 407 13.24 -5.15 -12.77
C GLN A 407 11.71 -5.21 -12.93
N ASP A 408 11.06 -4.04 -12.99
CA ASP A 408 9.60 -3.90 -13.02
C ASP A 408 9.06 -3.70 -14.44
N PHE A 409 9.92 -3.86 -15.46
CA PHE A 409 9.44 -3.91 -16.84
C PHE A 409 8.57 -5.14 -17.04
N VAL A 410 7.45 -4.96 -17.73
CA VAL A 410 6.51 -6.04 -18.00
C VAL A 410 6.01 -5.94 -19.42
N ARG A 411 5.93 -7.11 -20.09
CA ARG A 411 5.34 -7.26 -21.42
C ARG A 411 4.10 -8.13 -21.33
N PHE A 412 2.98 -7.56 -21.76
CA PHE A 412 1.71 -8.24 -21.94
C PHE A 412 1.58 -8.70 -23.39
N ARG A 413 1.07 -9.91 -23.58
CA ARG A 413 0.56 -10.34 -24.87
C ARG A 413 -0.84 -9.77 -25.07
N GLY A 414 -1.18 -9.36 -26.27
CA GLY A 414 -2.49 -8.81 -26.58
C GLY A 414 -2.87 -8.93 -28.04
N LYS A 415 -4.01 -8.35 -28.37
CA LYS A 415 -4.59 -8.27 -29.71
C LYS A 415 -5.30 -6.94 -29.90
N ILE A 416 -5.46 -6.51 -31.15
CA ILE A 416 -6.27 -5.37 -31.54
C ILE A 416 -7.59 -5.89 -32.13
N VAL A 417 -8.71 -5.40 -31.63
CA VAL A 417 -10.04 -5.65 -32.20
C VAL A 417 -10.75 -4.32 -32.31
N ASP A 418 -11.19 -3.97 -33.52
CA ASP A 418 -11.86 -2.70 -33.85
C ASP A 418 -11.12 -1.46 -33.30
N GLY A 419 -9.78 -1.46 -33.42
CA GLY A 419 -8.92 -0.37 -32.96
C GLY A 419 -8.69 -0.31 -31.45
N VAL A 420 -9.14 -1.31 -30.69
CA VAL A 420 -8.92 -1.43 -29.25
C VAL A 420 -7.94 -2.56 -28.96
N ILE A 421 -6.83 -2.22 -28.32
CA ILE A 421 -5.85 -3.19 -27.83
C ILE A 421 -6.37 -3.77 -26.51
N THR A 422 -6.40 -5.10 -26.40
CA THR A 422 -6.69 -5.81 -25.15
C THR A 422 -5.56 -6.79 -24.86
N THR A 423 -5.20 -6.94 -23.59
CA THR A 423 -4.12 -7.85 -23.20
C THR A 423 -4.62 -9.06 -22.43
N GLU A 424 -3.88 -10.16 -22.54
CA GLU A 424 -3.91 -11.24 -21.57
C GLU A 424 -3.48 -10.72 -20.19
N ALA A 425 -3.88 -11.45 -19.14
CA ALA A 425 -3.48 -11.13 -17.77
C ALA A 425 -2.07 -11.65 -17.49
N VAL A 426 -1.26 -10.83 -16.81
CA VAL A 426 0.00 -11.27 -16.19
C VAL A 426 -0.21 -11.42 -14.69
N GLU A 427 0.54 -12.33 -14.07
CA GLU A 427 0.33 -12.71 -12.67
C GLU A 427 0.47 -11.53 -11.70
N LYS A 428 1.51 -10.72 -11.87
CA LYS A 428 1.82 -9.59 -11.00
C LYS A 428 2.68 -8.56 -11.73
N ILE A 429 2.40 -7.28 -11.51
CA ILE A 429 3.25 -6.16 -11.93
C ILE A 429 3.50 -5.24 -10.75
N TYR A 430 4.51 -4.38 -10.87
CA TYR A 430 4.75 -3.28 -9.93
C TYR A 430 4.67 -1.95 -10.67
N MET A 431 3.80 -1.05 -10.18
CA MET A 431 3.62 0.29 -10.72
C MET A 431 4.35 1.29 -9.82
N HIS A 432 5.11 2.19 -10.42
CA HIS A 432 5.79 3.28 -9.71
C HIS A 432 4.97 4.57 -9.73
N GLU A 433 4.65 5.08 -8.55
CA GLU A 433 4.04 6.39 -8.31
C GLU A 433 5.11 7.38 -7.84
N GLY A 434 6.00 7.75 -8.77
CA GLY A 434 7.23 8.50 -8.47
C GLY A 434 8.42 7.57 -8.21
N SER A 435 9.57 8.11 -7.78
CA SER A 435 10.81 7.32 -7.64
C SER A 435 10.87 6.44 -6.39
N GLY A 436 10.03 6.72 -5.39
CA GLY A 436 10.08 6.11 -4.05
C GLY A 436 8.72 5.64 -3.57
N ASN A 437 7.84 5.22 -4.48
CA ASN A 437 6.60 4.55 -4.11
C ASN A 437 6.29 3.60 -5.25
N SER A 438 6.34 2.30 -4.99
CA SER A 438 5.89 1.31 -5.95
C SER A 438 5.00 0.30 -5.27
N TRP A 439 4.08 -0.26 -6.03
CA TRP A 439 3.04 -1.09 -5.45
C TRP A 439 2.53 -2.10 -6.46
N PRO A 440 2.15 -3.31 -6.02
CA PRO A 440 1.82 -4.39 -6.93
C PRO A 440 0.37 -4.34 -7.41
N ILE A 441 0.13 -4.91 -8.58
CA ILE A 441 -1.19 -5.32 -9.08
C ILE A 441 -1.11 -6.78 -9.50
N SER A 442 -1.96 -7.63 -8.93
CA SER A 442 -2.09 -9.04 -9.29
C SER A 442 -3.12 -9.25 -10.41
N LYS A 443 -2.93 -10.28 -11.24
CA LYS A 443 -3.76 -10.58 -12.42
C LYS A 443 -3.93 -9.37 -13.34
N ALA A 444 -2.87 -8.58 -13.48
CA ALA A 444 -2.89 -7.31 -14.15
C ALA A 444 -3.16 -7.47 -15.65
N ARG A 445 -3.96 -6.59 -16.23
CA ARG A 445 -4.27 -6.55 -17.66
C ARG A 445 -4.54 -5.12 -18.12
N MET A 446 -4.46 -4.88 -19.43
CA MET A 446 -4.63 -3.57 -20.01
C MET A 446 -5.65 -3.55 -21.16
N ARG A 447 -6.29 -2.40 -21.33
CA ARG A 447 -7.10 -2.04 -22.50
C ARG A 447 -6.62 -0.68 -23.00
N LEU A 448 -6.28 -0.54 -24.27
CA LEU A 448 -5.70 0.68 -24.82
C LEU A 448 -6.36 1.05 -26.14
N GLN A 449 -6.35 2.34 -26.46
CA GLN A 449 -6.90 2.86 -27.71
C GLN A 449 -6.07 4.05 -28.20
N PHE A 450 -5.71 4.03 -29.48
CA PHE A 450 -5.15 5.20 -30.16
C PHE A 450 -6.25 6.21 -30.42
N LEU A 451 -6.01 7.47 -30.06
CA LEU A 451 -6.94 8.56 -30.29
C LEU A 451 -6.62 9.27 -31.62
N PRO A 452 -7.61 9.94 -32.25
CA PRO A 452 -7.41 10.62 -33.53
C PRO A 452 -6.35 11.73 -33.53
N ASP A 453 -6.06 12.30 -32.36
CA ASP A 453 -5.00 13.30 -32.16
C ASP A 453 -3.60 12.67 -32.01
N GLY A 454 -3.49 11.36 -32.16
CA GLY A 454 -2.27 10.58 -32.02
C GLY A 454 -1.96 10.17 -30.58
N THR A 455 -2.70 10.63 -29.58
CA THR A 455 -2.47 10.25 -28.17
C THR A 455 -2.99 8.85 -27.86
N LEU A 456 -2.64 8.35 -26.67
CA LEU A 456 -3.06 7.04 -26.18
C LEU A 456 -3.97 7.23 -24.96
N ARG A 457 -5.10 6.53 -24.94
CA ARG A 457 -5.88 6.31 -23.72
C ARG A 457 -5.76 4.85 -23.31
N ALA A 458 -5.51 4.59 -22.03
CA ALA A 458 -5.41 3.24 -21.52
C ALA A 458 -6.07 3.07 -20.16
N LEU A 459 -6.47 1.83 -19.90
CA LEU A 459 -6.94 1.34 -18.62
C LEU A 459 -6.02 0.19 -18.21
N LEU A 460 -5.57 0.21 -16.97
CA LEU A 460 -4.81 -0.86 -16.32
C LEU A 460 -5.64 -1.37 -15.14
N GLY A 461 -5.81 -2.68 -15.00
CA GLY A 461 -6.61 -3.22 -13.90
C GLY A 461 -6.15 -4.59 -13.43
N GLY A 462 -6.60 -4.95 -12.24
CA GLY A 462 -6.25 -6.18 -11.51
C GLY A 462 -6.58 -6.01 -10.04
N TYR A 463 -5.95 -6.79 -9.16
CA TYR A 463 -6.18 -6.74 -7.71
C TYR A 463 -5.03 -6.04 -6.97
N ARG A 464 -5.38 -5.13 -6.06
CA ARG A 464 -4.46 -4.52 -5.09
C ARG A 464 -4.53 -5.29 -3.77
N ASP A 465 -3.41 -5.47 -3.09
CA ASP A 465 -3.44 -5.98 -1.71
C ASP A 465 -4.00 -4.90 -0.77
N VAL A 466 -5.08 -5.21 -0.06
CA VAL A 466 -5.77 -4.25 0.81
C VAL A 466 -4.91 -3.79 1.98
N ARG A 467 -4.03 -4.65 2.50
CA ARG A 467 -3.14 -4.34 3.63
C ARG A 467 -2.07 -3.36 3.17
N GLN A 468 -1.46 -3.61 2.01
CA GLN A 468 -0.50 -2.66 1.43
C GLN A 468 -1.17 -1.34 1.04
N TYR A 469 -2.37 -1.39 0.49
CA TYR A 469 -3.14 -0.19 0.16
C TYR A 469 -3.42 0.66 1.42
N LEU A 470 -3.93 0.03 2.49
CA LEU A 470 -4.20 0.71 3.76
C LEU A 470 -2.91 1.20 4.42
N ALA A 471 -1.84 0.39 4.43
CA ALA A 471 -0.53 0.81 4.93
C ALA A 471 -0.03 2.05 4.19
N THR A 472 -0.16 2.11 2.86
CA THR A 472 0.19 3.27 2.03
C THR A 472 -0.72 4.48 2.30
N ALA A 473 -2.02 4.27 2.51
CA ALA A 473 -2.95 5.34 2.86
C ALA A 473 -2.66 5.90 4.26
N PHE A 474 -2.30 5.04 5.21
CA PHE A 474 -2.17 5.33 6.64
C PHE A 474 -0.78 5.81 7.07
N PHE A 475 0.30 5.39 6.40
CA PHE A 475 1.62 5.92 6.74
C PHE A 475 1.76 7.42 6.49
N ARG A 476 0.86 7.98 5.67
CA ARG A 476 0.74 9.41 5.41
C ARG A 476 -0.54 10.02 6.00
N SER A 477 -1.35 9.29 6.78
CA SER A 477 -2.75 9.68 7.02
C SER A 477 -3.01 10.73 8.08
N SER A 478 -2.12 11.03 9.02
CA SER A 478 -2.30 12.25 9.82
C SER A 478 -2.46 13.47 8.91
N ASP A 479 -1.69 13.49 7.83
CA ASP A 479 -1.79 14.50 6.79
C ASP A 479 -2.90 14.17 5.80
N TYR A 480 -3.03 12.92 5.35
CA TYR A 480 -4.03 12.57 4.32
C TYR A 480 -5.47 12.64 4.83
N GLU A 481 -5.82 12.12 6.02
CA GLU A 481 -7.17 12.29 6.61
C GLU A 481 -7.57 13.76 6.54
N ASN A 482 -6.64 14.67 6.84
CA ASN A 482 -6.86 16.11 6.85
C ASN A 482 -6.84 16.79 5.48
N THR A 483 -5.97 16.37 4.56
CA THR A 483 -5.77 16.99 3.24
C THR A 483 -6.72 16.45 2.18
N ILE A 484 -7.05 15.14 2.22
CA ILE A 484 -7.82 14.47 1.17
C ILE A 484 -9.26 14.17 1.59
N GLY A 485 -9.53 14.14 2.91
CA GLY A 485 -10.87 14.12 3.50
C GLY A 485 -11.46 12.72 3.71
N PHE A 486 -10.94 11.99 4.69
CA PHE A 486 -11.50 10.70 5.13
C PHE A 486 -11.22 10.42 6.60
N ASN A 487 -11.88 9.39 7.14
CA ASN A 487 -11.65 8.87 8.49
C ASN A 487 -11.03 7.47 8.39
N SER A 488 -9.85 7.25 8.98
CA SER A 488 -9.07 6.01 8.90
C SER A 488 -9.88 4.77 9.33
N PRO A 489 -10.54 4.73 10.51
CA PRO A 489 -11.51 3.70 10.87
C PRO A 489 -12.58 3.42 9.81
N GLY A 490 -13.20 4.47 9.24
CA GLY A 490 -14.22 4.31 8.20
C GLY A 490 -13.64 3.69 6.92
N LEU A 491 -12.48 4.18 6.47
CA LEU A 491 -11.77 3.66 5.30
C LEU A 491 -11.33 2.21 5.49
N TYR A 492 -10.77 1.86 6.65
CA TYR A 492 -10.35 0.51 7.01
C TYR A 492 -11.51 -0.49 6.91
N ASN A 493 -12.63 -0.17 7.57
CA ASN A 493 -13.81 -1.04 7.56
C ASN A 493 -14.43 -1.15 6.16
N ALA A 494 -14.49 -0.05 5.40
CA ALA A 494 -14.98 -0.06 4.02
C ALA A 494 -14.10 -0.94 3.11
N VAL A 495 -12.77 -0.80 3.18
CA VAL A 495 -11.83 -1.61 2.38
C VAL A 495 -11.94 -3.09 2.74
N LYS A 496 -12.03 -3.46 4.03
CA LYS A 496 -12.24 -4.86 4.44
C LYS A 496 -13.55 -5.44 3.90
N ARG A 497 -14.63 -4.65 3.87
CA ARG A 497 -15.91 -5.06 3.27
C ARG A 497 -15.82 -5.23 1.75
N ALA A 498 -15.09 -4.34 1.07
CA ALA A 498 -14.99 -4.28 -0.38
C ALA A 498 -13.94 -5.21 -0.99
N ALA A 499 -13.04 -5.79 -0.18
CA ALA A 499 -12.06 -6.79 -0.65
C ALA A 499 -12.78 -7.98 -1.29
N ASP A 500 -12.61 -8.18 -2.59
CA ASP A 500 -13.43 -9.04 -3.44
C ASP A 500 -12.68 -10.24 -4.04
N GLY A 501 -11.35 -10.25 -3.99
CA GLY A 501 -10.53 -11.28 -4.62
C GLY A 501 -9.29 -11.67 -3.83
N LEU A 502 -8.43 -12.48 -4.48
CA LEU A 502 -7.20 -13.05 -3.93
C LEU A 502 -7.45 -13.77 -2.59
N LYS A 503 -8.36 -14.75 -2.60
CA LYS A 503 -8.61 -15.60 -1.43
C LYS A 503 -7.34 -16.31 -0.99
N ASP A 504 -6.93 -16.07 0.25
CA ASP A 504 -5.85 -16.79 0.89
C ASP A 504 -6.28 -18.26 1.11
N PRO A 505 -5.54 -19.25 0.60
CA PRO A 505 -5.92 -20.65 0.72
C PRO A 505 -5.78 -21.20 2.14
N ALA A 506 -4.96 -20.59 3.00
CA ALA A 506 -4.75 -21.01 4.38
C ALA A 506 -5.80 -20.42 5.31
N THR A 507 -6.11 -19.12 5.17
CA THR A 507 -7.03 -18.41 6.08
C THR A 507 -8.43 -18.20 5.52
N GLY A 508 -8.63 -18.45 4.23
CA GLY A 508 -9.89 -18.20 3.53
C GLY A 508 -10.24 -16.72 3.32
N GLU A 509 -9.37 -15.80 3.74
CA GLU A 509 -9.62 -14.36 3.67
C GLU A 509 -9.39 -13.77 2.28
N PHE A 510 -10.16 -12.75 1.93
CA PHE A 510 -9.97 -12.01 0.69
C PHE A 510 -9.04 -10.84 0.95
N THR A 511 -7.82 -10.91 0.39
CA THR A 511 -6.79 -9.86 0.58
C THR A 511 -6.66 -8.93 -0.62
N GLY A 512 -7.38 -9.23 -1.72
CA GLY A 512 -7.39 -8.44 -2.94
C GLY A 512 -8.62 -7.55 -3.05
N ILE A 513 -8.43 -6.31 -3.51
CA ILE A 513 -9.50 -5.42 -3.98
C ILE A 513 -9.31 -5.15 -5.47
N SER A 514 -10.33 -5.41 -6.28
CA SER A 514 -10.32 -5.12 -7.71
C SER A 514 -10.20 -3.61 -7.93
N ALA A 515 -9.32 -3.25 -8.84
CA ALA A 515 -8.97 -1.86 -9.10
C ALA A 515 -8.76 -1.64 -10.60
N ALA A 516 -9.15 -0.45 -11.06
CA ALA A 516 -8.80 0.06 -12.37
C ALA A 516 -8.13 1.43 -12.26
N TYR A 517 -7.13 1.66 -13.11
CA TYR A 517 -6.36 2.88 -13.21
C TYR A 517 -6.43 3.38 -14.65
N GLU A 518 -6.63 4.67 -14.81
CA GLU A 518 -6.59 5.34 -16.11
C GLU A 518 -5.20 5.88 -16.41
N LEU A 519 -4.80 5.77 -17.67
CA LEU A 519 -3.54 6.28 -18.19
C LEU A 519 -3.79 7.09 -19.46
N GLU A 520 -3.06 8.18 -19.61
CA GLU A 520 -3.01 8.95 -20.86
C GLU A 520 -1.55 9.04 -21.32
N GLY A 521 -1.32 8.77 -22.60
CA GLY A 521 -0.01 8.73 -23.21
C GLY A 521 0.14 9.76 -24.32
N ILE A 522 1.28 10.46 -24.33
CA ILE A 522 1.68 11.37 -25.40
C ILE A 522 2.69 10.64 -26.31
N PRO A 523 2.60 10.75 -27.64
CA PRO A 523 3.55 10.14 -28.57
C PRO A 523 5.00 10.43 -28.19
N ALA A 524 5.84 9.41 -28.26
CA ALA A 524 7.23 9.46 -27.90
C ALA A 524 8.04 8.45 -28.73
N PHE A 525 9.37 8.49 -28.58
CA PHE A 525 10.28 7.51 -29.15
C PHE A 525 11.21 6.96 -28.07
N ILE A 526 11.80 5.81 -28.34
CA ILE A 526 12.98 5.31 -27.62
C ILE A 526 14.13 5.14 -28.62
N PRO A 527 15.40 5.18 -28.18
CA PRO A 527 16.55 4.94 -29.04
C PRO A 527 16.43 3.62 -29.82
N PRO A 528 16.65 3.59 -31.14
CA PRO A 528 16.46 2.38 -31.96
C PRO A 528 17.23 1.14 -31.46
N VAL A 529 18.44 1.34 -30.95
CA VAL A 529 19.26 0.24 -30.38
C VAL A 529 18.62 -0.35 -29.13
N GLN A 530 18.00 0.47 -28.29
CA GLN A 530 17.30 0.01 -27.09
C GLN A 530 16.00 -0.72 -27.47
N GLN A 531 15.27 -0.18 -28.45
CA GLN A 531 14.07 -0.83 -28.99
C GLN A 531 14.36 -2.22 -29.54
N GLN A 532 15.37 -2.34 -30.42
CA GLN A 532 15.75 -3.64 -30.99
C GLN A 532 16.07 -4.69 -29.91
N ARG A 533 16.73 -4.27 -28.82
CA ARG A 533 17.00 -5.15 -27.67
C ARG A 533 15.71 -5.56 -26.96
N LEU A 534 14.82 -4.61 -26.68
CA LEU A 534 13.54 -4.89 -26.04
C LEU A 534 12.68 -5.84 -26.88
N LEU A 535 12.66 -5.67 -28.21
CA LEU A 535 11.93 -6.55 -29.13
C LEU A 535 12.50 -7.97 -29.14
N ALA A 536 13.83 -8.12 -29.08
CA ALA A 536 14.48 -9.43 -29.02
C ALA A 536 14.12 -10.23 -27.74
N GLY A 537 13.74 -9.55 -26.66
CA GLY A 537 13.45 -10.17 -25.36
C GLY A 537 14.72 -10.57 -24.59
N GLY A 538 14.56 -11.40 -23.56
CA GLY A 538 15.64 -11.76 -22.64
C GLY A 538 15.85 -10.72 -21.54
N GLU A 539 17.05 -10.69 -20.94
CA GLU A 539 17.40 -9.65 -19.96
C GLU A 539 17.38 -8.28 -20.65
N SER A 540 16.59 -7.35 -20.12
CA SER A 540 16.42 -6.02 -20.72
C SER A 540 17.75 -5.26 -20.82
N TRP A 541 18.70 -5.52 -19.91
CA TRP A 541 20.02 -4.91 -19.88
C TRP A 541 21.10 -5.87 -19.35
N PRO A 542 22.31 -5.91 -19.95
CA PRO A 542 23.42 -6.62 -19.32
C PRO A 542 23.81 -5.91 -18.03
N ALA A 543 24.00 -6.68 -16.95
CA ALA A 543 24.43 -6.15 -15.65
C ALA A 543 25.72 -5.33 -15.82
N LYS A 544 25.63 -4.00 -15.70
CA LYS A 544 26.82 -3.16 -15.58
C LYS A 544 27.45 -3.47 -14.23
N SER A 545 28.71 -3.87 -14.22
CA SER A 545 29.47 -4.00 -12.97
C SER A 545 29.40 -2.66 -12.23
N ASN A 546 28.89 -2.66 -11.00
CA ASN A 546 28.86 -1.51 -10.11
C ASN A 546 30.29 -1.01 -9.85
N LYS A 547 30.84 -0.21 -10.76
CA LYS A 547 31.91 0.74 -10.44
C LYS A 547 31.22 2.06 -10.16
N SER A 548 31.04 2.31 -8.87
CA SER A 548 30.60 3.55 -8.24
C SER A 548 30.93 4.79 -9.08
N ARG A 549 29.92 5.54 -9.50
CA ARG A 549 30.08 6.98 -9.71
C ARG A 549 29.96 7.61 -8.33
N GLN A 550 31.10 8.00 -7.77
CA GLN A 550 31.20 8.93 -6.65
C GLN A 550 30.67 10.31 -7.05
#